data_AF-A0A397FKD4-F1
#
_entry.id   AF-A0A397FKD4-F1
#
_cell.length_a   1.000
_cell.length_b   1.000
_cell.length_c   1.000
_cell.angle_alpha   90.00
_cell.angle_beta   90.00
_cell.angle_gamma   90.00
#
_symmetry.space_group_name_H-M   'P 1'
#
loop_
_entity.id
_entity.type
_entity.pdbx_description
1 polymer ?
#
loop_
_entity_poly.entity_id
_entity_poly.type
_entity_poly.pdbx_seq_one_letter_code
_entity_poly.pdbx_strand_id
1 'polypeptide(L)'
;MTKARNSYTYELVGIIQQKKSKLISNRELYLLTVKLDSHPNVYTVQAFKDKLENQEIWADLTENKFLDQRYTFFCKNYFGKYHLVNWELANIEK
;
A
#
# COMPACT_ATOMS: atom_id res chain seq x y z
N MET A 1 -1.82 32.02 0.97
CA MET A 1 -1.19 30.71 1.23
C MET A 1 -2.19 29.61 0.91
N THR A 2 -2.21 29.14 -0.33
CA THR A 2 -3.12 28.09 -0.80
C THR A 2 -2.63 26.74 -0.29
N LYS A 3 -3.26 26.21 0.76
CA LYS A 3 -3.04 24.84 1.25
C LYS A 3 -3.16 23.88 0.06
N ALA A 4 -2.06 23.24 -0.31
CA ALA A 4 -1.97 22.41 -1.50
C ALA A 4 -2.93 21.22 -1.36
N ARG A 5 -3.74 20.99 -2.40
CA ARG A 5 -4.58 19.79 -2.62
C ARG A 5 -3.79 18.46 -2.65
N ASN A 6 -2.49 18.47 -2.34
CA ASN A 6 -1.50 17.43 -2.68
C ASN A 6 -1.23 16.38 -1.60
N SER A 7 -1.98 16.34 -0.50
CA SER A 7 -1.61 15.49 0.65
C SER A 7 -2.79 14.71 1.25
N TYR A 8 -3.79 14.35 0.47
CA TYR A 8 -4.80 13.40 0.96
C TYR A 8 -4.18 12.00 0.98
N THR A 9 -3.91 11.52 2.19
CA THR A 9 -3.61 10.12 2.45
C THR A 9 -4.95 9.39 2.61
N TYR A 10 -5.15 8.38 1.78
CA TYR A 10 -6.29 7.49 1.81
C TYR A 10 -5.98 6.32 2.73
N GLU A 11 -6.90 6.04 3.62
CA GLU A 11 -6.84 4.88 4.52
C GLU A 11 -7.69 3.78 3.92
N LEU A 12 -7.04 2.70 3.49
CA LEU A 12 -7.68 1.55 2.89
C LEU A 12 -7.47 0.35 3.79
N VAL A 13 -8.53 -0.24 4.32
CA VAL A 13 -8.43 -1.44 5.17
C VAL A 13 -8.69 -2.68 4.35
N GLY A 14 -7.82 -3.68 4.47
CA GLY A 14 -8.02 -4.95 3.80
C GLY A 14 -6.86 -5.92 3.96
N ILE A 15 -6.80 -6.91 3.09
CA ILE A 15 -5.78 -7.98 3.09
C ILE A 15 -4.99 -7.95 1.79
N ILE A 16 -3.70 -8.29 1.86
CA ILE A 16 -2.88 -8.50 0.67
C ILE A 16 -3.06 -9.95 0.23
N GLN A 17 -3.57 -10.14 -0.99
CA GLN A 17 -3.76 -11.47 -1.56
C GLN A 17 -2.51 -11.95 -2.29
N GLN A 18 -1.84 -11.06 -3.03
CA GLN A 18 -0.69 -11.40 -3.86
C GLN A 18 0.27 -10.22 -3.94
N LYS A 19 1.57 -10.51 -4.09
CA LYS A 19 2.58 -9.52 -4.50
C LYS A 19 3.15 -9.89 -5.86
N LYS A 20 3.48 -8.88 -6.66
CA LYS A 20 4.27 -9.04 -7.89
C LYS A 20 5.37 -8.00 -7.92
N SER A 21 6.62 -8.45 -8.04
CA SER A 21 7.76 -7.55 -8.27
C SER A 21 7.70 -6.99 -9.69
N LYS A 22 8.04 -5.70 -9.82
CA LYS A 22 8.19 -5.05 -11.11
C LYS A 22 9.31 -4.00 -11.00
N LEU A 23 10.00 -3.80 -12.11
CA LEU A 23 10.93 -2.68 -12.28
C LEU A 23 10.28 -1.68 -13.25
N ILE A 24 10.14 -0.42 -12.85
CA ILE A 24 9.68 0.67 -13.74
C ILE A 24 10.71 1.78 -13.70
N SER A 25 11.26 2.15 -14.86
CA SER A 25 12.23 3.24 -14.98
C SER A 25 13.38 3.14 -13.97
N ASN A 26 13.93 1.93 -13.83
CA ASN A 26 15.00 1.59 -12.87
C ASN A 26 14.63 1.72 -11.38
N ARG A 27 13.33 1.75 -11.06
CA ARG A 27 12.81 1.72 -9.68
C ARG A 27 12.14 0.40 -9.39
N GLU A 28 12.54 -0.20 -8.27
CA GLU A 28 11.92 -1.41 -7.74
C GLU A 28 10.56 -1.06 -7.14
N LEU A 29 9.53 -1.82 -7.54
CA LEU A 29 8.20 -1.72 -6.95
C LEU A 29 7.57 -3.08 -6.77
N TYR A 30 6.69 -3.17 -5.78
CA TYR A 30 5.76 -4.28 -5.61
C TYR A 30 4.34 -3.84 -5.96
N LEU A 31 3.71 -4.58 -6.86
CA LEU A 31 2.27 -4.52 -7.11
C LEU A 31 1.59 -5.45 -6.11
N LEU A 32 0.84 -4.87 -5.20
CA LEU A 32 0.09 -5.58 -4.17
C LEU A 32 -1.35 -5.72 -4.65
N THR A 33 -1.78 -6.94 -4.90
CA THR A 33 -3.20 -7.24 -5.10
C THR A 33 -3.85 -7.26 -3.73
N VAL A 34 -4.73 -6.31 -3.47
CA VAL A 34 -5.40 -6.17 -2.18
C VAL A 34 -6.89 -6.44 -2.33
N LYS A 35 -7.47 -7.05 -1.30
CA LYS A 35 -8.92 -7.15 -1.13
C LYS A 35 -9.32 -6.21 -0.02
N LEU A 36 -9.99 -5.12 -0.38
CA LEU A 36 -10.40 -4.06 0.55
C LEU A 36 -11.88 -4.20 0.89
N ASP A 37 -12.23 -3.86 2.13
CA ASP A 37 -13.61 -3.97 2.62
C ASP A 37 -14.49 -2.82 2.14
N SER A 38 -14.01 -1.59 2.31
CA SER A 38 -14.78 -0.37 2.02
C SER A 38 -14.72 0.04 0.55
N HIS A 39 -13.77 -0.52 -0.23
CA HIS A 39 -13.48 -0.09 -1.59
C HIS A 39 -13.31 -1.29 -2.53
N PRO A 40 -14.41 -1.99 -2.89
CA PRO A 40 -14.34 -3.20 -3.71
C PRO A 40 -13.72 -2.94 -5.08
N ASN A 41 -13.80 -1.72 -5.61
CA ASN A 41 -13.24 -1.38 -6.93
C ASN A 41 -11.72 -1.16 -6.94
N VAL A 42 -11.07 -1.13 -5.78
CA VAL A 42 -9.63 -0.95 -5.67
C VAL A 42 -8.99 -2.29 -5.38
N TYR A 43 -8.37 -2.85 -6.41
CA TYR A 43 -7.77 -4.19 -6.37
C TYR A 43 -6.25 -4.17 -6.27
N THR A 44 -5.63 -3.00 -6.50
CA THR A 44 -4.17 -2.91 -6.60
C THR A 44 -3.62 -1.68 -5.90
N VAL A 45 -2.53 -1.90 -5.16
CA VAL A 45 -1.72 -0.87 -4.50
C VAL A 45 -0.27 -1.02 -4.96
N GLN A 46 0.40 0.09 -5.24
CA GLN A 46 1.79 0.12 -5.70
C GLN A 46 2.71 0.54 -4.55
N ALA A 47 3.56 -0.37 -4.09
CA ALA A 47 4.59 -0.05 -3.11
C ALA A 47 5.92 0.23 -3.83
N PHE A 48 6.38 1.47 -3.75
CA PHE A 48 7.69 1.88 -4.27
C PHE A 48 8.68 1.97 -3.12
N LYS A 49 9.84 1.32 -3.25
CA LYS A 49 10.87 1.30 -2.19
C LYS A 49 11.28 2.70 -1.74
N ASP A 50 11.38 3.65 -2.68
CA ASP A 50 11.78 5.04 -2.44
C ASP A 50 10.66 5.92 -1.85
N LYS A 51 9.42 5.43 -1.77
CA LYS A 51 8.24 6.18 -1.31
C LYS A 51 7.65 5.68 -0.01
N LEU A 52 8.12 4.53 0.48
CA LEU A 52 7.71 4.02 1.77
C LEU A 52 8.36 4.83 2.88
N GLU A 53 7.54 5.29 3.84
CA GLU A 53 8.02 5.97 5.04
C GLU A 53 8.68 4.98 5.99
N ASN A 54 8.14 3.77 6.10
CA ASN A 54 8.73 2.68 6.87
C ASN A 54 9.44 1.66 5.95
N GLN A 55 10.76 1.50 6.14
CA GLN A 55 11.57 0.52 5.40
C GLN A 55 11.30 -0.93 5.82
N GLU A 56 10.77 -1.17 7.02
CA GLU A 56 10.36 -2.50 7.49
C GLU A 56 9.27 -3.08 6.60
N ILE A 57 8.37 -2.24 6.08
CA ILE A 57 7.34 -2.66 5.11
C ILE A 57 7.98 -3.30 3.89
N TRP A 58 9.08 -2.73 3.41
CA TRP A 58 9.78 -3.28 2.26
C TRP A 58 10.42 -4.64 2.59
N ALA A 59 10.97 -4.80 3.79
CA ALA A 59 11.50 -6.07 4.28
C ALA A 59 10.39 -7.11 4.40
N ASP A 60 9.26 -6.78 5.03
CA ASP A 60 8.09 -7.64 5.19
C ASP A 60 7.51 -8.07 3.83
N LEU A 61 7.41 -7.11 2.90
CA LEU A 61 7.03 -7.38 1.52
C LEU A 61 8.02 -8.32 0.84
N THR A 62 9.32 -8.17 1.08
CA THR A 62 10.35 -9.04 0.49
C THR A 62 10.25 -10.45 1.06
N GLU A 63 10.11 -10.57 2.38
CA GLU A 63 10.03 -11.83 3.15
C GLU A 63 8.67 -12.53 3.09
N ASN A 64 7.66 -11.93 2.46
CA ASN A 64 6.27 -12.42 2.44
C ASN A 64 5.61 -12.52 3.83
N LYS A 65 6.03 -11.69 4.77
CA LYS A 65 5.47 -11.65 6.14
C LYS A 65 4.07 -11.03 6.25
N PHE A 66 3.47 -10.69 5.11
CA PHE A 66 2.15 -10.06 5.00
C PHE A 66 0.98 -11.03 4.78
N LEU A 67 1.25 -12.32 4.62
CA LEU A 67 0.22 -13.31 4.32
C LEU A 67 -0.73 -13.48 5.51
N ASP A 68 -2.02 -13.63 5.22
CA ASP A 68 -3.12 -13.85 6.18
C ASP A 68 -3.33 -12.71 7.21
N GLN A 69 -2.65 -11.58 7.04
CA GLN A 69 -2.77 -10.43 7.92
C GLN A 69 -3.63 -9.34 7.28
N ARG A 70 -4.38 -8.64 8.13
CA ARG A 70 -5.19 -7.49 7.76
C ARG A 70 -4.43 -6.22 8.10
N TYR A 71 -4.42 -5.28 7.15
CA TYR A 71 -3.68 -4.04 7.27
C TYR A 71 -4.56 -2.84 6.94
N THR A 72 -4.24 -1.73 7.59
CA THR A 72 -4.63 -0.39 7.16
C THR A 72 -3.53 0.16 6.27
N PHE A 73 -3.79 0.25 4.97
CA PHE A 73 -2.88 0.81 3.98
C PHE A 73 -3.08 2.33 3.90
N PHE A 74 -2.01 3.08 4.17
CA PHE A 74 -1.95 4.52 3.96
C PHE A 74 -1.42 4.78 2.55
N CYS A 75 -2.33 5.18 1.66
CA CYS A 75 -2.04 5.35 0.24
C CYS A 75 -2.15 6.81 -0.19
N LYS A 76 -1.33 7.22 -1.16
CA LYS A 76 -1.56 8.48 -1.91
C LYS A 76 -2.07 8.15 -3.30
N ASN A 77 -3.13 8.83 -3.73
CA ASN A 77 -3.64 8.68 -5.08
C ASN A 77 -2.84 9.56 -6.05
N TYR A 78 -2.14 8.93 -6.99
CA TYR A 78 -1.44 9.59 -8.07
C TYR A 78 -2.04 9.13 -9.41
N PHE A 79 -2.76 10.02 -10.08
CA PHE A 79 -3.39 9.74 -11.38
C PHE A 79 -4.24 8.46 -11.39
N GLY A 80 -5.03 8.23 -10.33
CA GLY A 80 -5.89 7.04 -10.20
C GLY A 80 -5.17 5.79 -9.71
N LYS A 81 -3.87 5.85 -9.43
CA LYS A 81 -3.09 4.74 -8.85
C LYS A 81 -2.85 5.00 -7.37
N TYR A 82 -3.11 4.00 -6.54
CA TYR A 82 -2.83 4.07 -5.11
C TYR A 82 -1.38 3.66 -4.85
N HIS A 83 -0.60 4.61 -4.35
CA HIS A 83 0.80 4.39 -3.97
C HIS A 83 0.86 4.21 -2.47
N LEU A 84 1.39 3.07 -2.02
CA LEU A 84 1.59 2.80 -0.60
C LEU A 84 2.66 3.74 -0.06
N VAL A 85 2.33 4.39 1.05
CA VAL A 85 3.25 5.23 1.81
C VAL A 85 3.60 4.53 3.12
N ASN A 86 2.60 3.99 3.79
CA ASN A 86 2.75 3.24 5.03
C ASN A 86 1.66 2.15 5.13
N TRP A 87 1.84 1.19 6.02
CA TRP A 87 0.77 0.30 6.47
C TRP A 87 0.83 0.12 7.98
N GLU A 88 -0.27 -0.31 8.57
CA GLU A 88 -0.31 -0.73 9.98
C GLU A 88 -1.15 -1.98 10.10
N LEU A 89 -0.82 -2.84 11.07
CA LEU A 89 -1.63 -4.01 11.40
C LEU A 89 -3.02 -3.55 11.86
N ALA A 90 -4.05 -3.96 11.13
CA ALA A 90 -5.42 -3.71 11.52
C ALA A 90 -5.77 -4.69 12.66
N ASN A 91 -5.67 -4.22 13.90
CA ASN A 91 -6.13 -4.98 15.06
C ASN A 91 -7.64 -5.21 14.91
N ILE A 92 -8.03 -6.46 14.68
CA ILE A 92 -9.41 -6.89 14.83
C ILE A 92 -9.56 -7.11 16.34
N GLU A 93 -10.03 -6.11 17.07
CA GLU A 93 -10.59 -6.36 18.40
C GLU A 93 -11.70 -7.40 18.23
N LYS A 94 -11.52 -8.53 18.91
CA LYS A 94 -12.35 -9.73 18.80
C LYS A 94 -13.62 -9.60 19.64
#